data_AF-A0A9D4E851-F1
#
_entry.id   AF-A0A9D4E851-F1
#
_cell.length_a   1.000
_cell.length_b   1.000
_cell.length_c   1.000
_cell.angle_alpha   90.00
_cell.angle_beta   90.00
_cell.angle_gamma   90.00
#
_symmetry.space_group_name_H-M   'P 1'
#
loop_
_entity.id
_entity.type
_entity.pdbx_description
1 polymer ?
#
loop_
_entity_poly.entity_id
_entity_poly.type
_entity_poly.pdbx_seq_one_letter_code
_entity_poly.pdbx_strand_id
1 'polypeptide(L)' 'MDTSNSVTRKRKQFSIVEKIEIIDKIKAGQSRTSIIKEFAVPEGTLRGWLKDEEKLWQK' A
#
# COMPACT_ATOMS: atom_id res chain seq x y z
N MET A 1 16.95 -17.74 -22.68
CA MET A 1 17.00 -16.53 -21.85
C MET A 1 16.06 -16.73 -20.68
N ASP A 2 16.57 -17.34 -19.63
CA ASP A 2 15.91 -17.46 -18.35
C ASP A 2 16.18 -16.19 -17.53
N THR A 3 15.13 -15.56 -17.00
CA THR A 3 15.28 -14.60 -15.90
C THR A 3 14.03 -14.63 -15.03
N SER A 4 13.64 -15.83 -14.59
CA SER A 4 12.63 -15.98 -13.55
C SER A 4 13.30 -15.81 -12.18
N ASN A 5 13.73 -14.59 -11.86
CA ASN A 5 14.21 -14.25 -10.52
C ASN A 5 13.01 -14.09 -9.58
N SER A 6 12.48 -15.23 -9.13
CA SER A 6 11.44 -15.30 -8.10
C SER A 6 12.06 -15.00 -6.73
N VAL A 7 12.41 -13.74 -6.48
CA VAL A 7 12.67 -13.27 -5.13
C VAL A 7 11.31 -13.25 -4.43
N THR A 8 11.06 -14.22 -3.56
CA THR A 8 9.90 -14.28 -2.68
C THR A 8 9.85 -13.01 -1.84
N ARG A 9 9.16 -11.97 -2.34
CA ARG A 9 9.06 -10.68 -1.64
C ARG A 9 8.40 -10.94 -0.28
N LYS A 10 9.18 -10.77 0.79
CA LYS A 10 8.66 -10.78 2.16
C LYS A 10 7.54 -9.73 2.23
N ARG A 11 6.31 -10.17 2.53
CA ARG A 11 5.17 -9.27 2.65
C ARG A 11 5.37 -8.42 3.89
N LYS A 12 5.64 -7.12 3.72
CA LYS A 12 5.59 -6.16 4.83
C LYS A 12 4.19 -6.21 5.43
N GLN A 13 4.09 -6.49 6.72
CA GLN A 13 2.84 -6.29 7.44
C GLN A 13 2.71 -4.81 7.76
N PHE A 14 1.58 -4.24 7.37
CA PHE A 14 1.23 -2.86 7.70
C PHE A 14 0.17 -2.88 8.79
N SER A 15 0.38 -2.07 9.80
CA SER A 15 -0.60 -1.80 10.85
C SER A 15 -1.84 -1.10 10.27
N ILE A 16 -2.97 -1.16 10.97
CA ILE A 16 -4.19 -0.44 10.56
C ILE A 16 -3.93 1.07 10.55
N VAL A 17 -3.18 1.58 11.53
CA VAL A 17 -2.81 2.99 11.64
C VAL A 17 -2.03 3.46 10.40
N GLU A 18 -0.99 2.72 9.99
CA GLU A 18 -0.24 3.06 8.76
C GLU A 18 -1.14 3.07 7.52
N LYS A 19 -2.06 2.11 7.41
CA LYS A 19 -2.98 2.07 6.25
C LYS A 19 -3.89 3.29 6.20
N ILE A 20 -4.42 3.71 7.35
CA ILE A 20 -5.29 4.90 7.44
C ILE A 20 -4.48 6.15 7.10
N GLU A 21 -3.28 6.32 7.67
CA GLU A 21 -2.42 7.47 7.40
C GLU A 21 -2.10 7.59 5.89
N ILE A 22 -1.81 6.47 5.25
CA ILE A 22 -1.54 6.40 3.81
C ILE A 22 -2.77 6.83 2.99
N ILE A 23 -3.97 6.39 3.37
CA ILE A 23 -5.22 6.76 2.68
C ILE A 23 -5.54 8.23 2.89
N ASP A 24 -5.38 8.75 4.11
CA ASP A 24 -5.59 10.16 4.44
C ASP A 24 -4.65 11.06 3.63
N LYS A 25 -3.38 10.68 3.49
CA LYS A 25 -2.40 11.38 2.65
C LYS A 25 -2.84 11.43 1.18
N ILE A 26 -3.40 10.35 0.64
CA ILE A 26 -3.95 10.34 -0.74
C ILE A 26 -5.16 11.25 -0.85
N LYS A 27 -6.07 11.22 0.13
CA LYS A 27 -7.25 12.09 0.17
C LYS A 27 -6.89 13.57 0.33
N ALA A 28 -5.81 13.86 1.05
CA ALA A 28 -5.22 15.20 1.16
C ALA A 28 -4.57 15.68 -0.15
N GLY A 29 -4.50 14.85 -1.18
CA GLY A 29 -4.02 15.21 -2.51
C GLY A 29 -2.55 14.84 -2.79
N GLN A 30 -1.87 14.10 -1.90
CA GLN A 30 -0.54 13.60 -2.22
C GLN A 30 -0.58 12.59 -3.37
N SER A 31 0.49 12.60 -4.17
CA SER A 31 0.63 11.67 -5.28
C SER A 31 0.86 10.25 -4.77
N ARG A 32 0.18 9.27 -5.39
CA ARG A 32 0.35 7.85 -5.06
C ARG A 32 1.81 7.41 -5.20
N THR A 33 2.51 7.92 -6.21
CA THR A 33 3.92 7.61 -6.47
C THR A 33 4.83 8.08 -5.34
N SER A 34 4.59 9.26 -4.77
CA SER A 34 5.31 9.74 -3.59
C SER A 34 5.09 8.82 -2.40
N ILE A 35 3.84 8.46 -2.13
CA ILE A 35 3.45 7.61 -0.99
C ILE A 35 4.01 6.19 -1.14
N ILE A 36 3.99 5.61 -2.33
CA ILE A 36 4.58 4.29 -2.63
C ILE A 36 6.07 4.28 -2.27
N LYS A 37 6.79 5.35 -2.60
CA LYS A 37 8.22 5.50 -2.29
C LYS A 37 8.46 5.75 -0.80
N GLU A 38 7.66 6.63 -0.18
CA GLU A 38 7.80 7.03 1.22
C GLU A 38 7.48 5.88 2.18
N PHE A 39 6.38 5.16 1.95
CA PHE A 39 5.91 4.08 2.84
C PHE A 39 6.37 2.69 2.40
N ALA A 40 7.07 2.58 1.27
CA ALA A 40 7.46 1.33 0.63
C ALA A 40 6.28 0.38 0.40
N VAL A 41 5.13 0.94 0.01
CA VAL A 41 3.88 0.20 -0.24
C VAL A 41 3.77 -0.10 -1.74
N PRO A 42 3.61 -1.36 -2.16
CA PRO A 42 3.37 -1.67 -3.57
C PRO A 42 2.06 -1.07 -4.07
N GLU A 43 2.04 -0.56 -5.30
CA GLU A 43 0.85 0.04 -5.90
C GLU A 43 -0.37 -0.91 -5.89
N GLY A 44 -0.16 -2.20 -6.16
CA GLY A 44 -1.22 -3.20 -6.11
C GLY A 44 -1.81 -3.38 -4.71
N THR A 45 -0.99 -3.23 -3.67
CA THR A 45 -1.44 -3.27 -2.27
C THR A 45 -2.25 -2.03 -1.93
N LEU A 46 -1.76 -0.86 -2.33
CA LEU A 46 -2.44 0.42 -2.12
C LEU A 46 -3.81 0.46 -2.80
N ARG A 47 -3.89 -0.03 -4.04
CA ARG A 47 -5.15 -0.15 -4.77
C ARG A 47 -6.14 -1.09 -4.08
N GLY A 48 -5.65 -2.17 -3.47
CA GLY A 48 -6.49 -3.07 -2.65
C GLY A 48 -7.08 -2.35 -1.44
N TRP A 49 -6.27 -1.58 -0.71
CA TRP A 49 -6.73 -0.82 0.45
C TRP A 49 -7.73 0.28 0.09
N LEU A 50 -7.52 0.98 -1.03
CA LEU A 50 -8.47 1.99 -1.50
C LEU A 50 -9.83 1.37 -1.91
N LYS A 51 -9.83 0.12 -2.41
CA LYS A 51 -11.07 -0.59 -2.75
C LYS A 51 -11.80 -1.07 -1.51
N ASP A 52 -11.07 -1.58 -0.53
CA ASP A 52 -11.61 -2.11 0.73
C ASP A 52 -11.51 -1.10 1.88
N GLU A 53 -11.52 0.21 1.58
CA GLU A 53 -11.33 1.28 2.57
C GLU A 53 -12.36 1.15 3.70
N GLU A 54 -13.62 0.93 3.37
CA GLU A 54 -14.73 0.81 4.33
C GLU A 54 -14.50 -0.33 5.35
N LYS A 55 -13.80 -1.40 4.96
CA LYS A 55 -13.47 -2.54 5.83
C LYS A 55 -12.28 -2.26 6.75
N LEU A 56 -11.43 -1.30 6.41
CA LEU A 56 -10.30 -0.91 7.26
C LEU A 56 -10.76 -0.22 8.54
N TRP A 57 -11.91 0.45 8.49
CA TRP A 57 -12.53 1.12 9.65
C TRP A 57 -13.35 0.18 10.55
N GLN A 58 -13.66 -1.04 10.10
CA GLN A 58 -14.51 -2.00 10.81
C GLN A 58 -13.75 -3.02 11.67
N LYS A 59 -12.43 -2.86 11.88
CA LYS A 59 -11.57 -3.89 12.48
C LYS A 59 -11.00 -3.52 13.83
#